data_AF-A0A2V6HZZ8-F1
#
_entry.id   AF-A0A2V6HZZ8-F1
#
_cell.length_a   1.000
_cell.length_b   1.000
_cell.length_c   1.000
_cell.angle_alpha   90.00
_cell.angle_beta   90.00
_cell.angle_gamma   90.00
#
_symmetry.space_group_name_H-M   'P 1'
#
loop_
_entity.id
_entity.type
_entity.pdbx_description
1 polymer ?
#
loop_
_entity_poly.entity_id
_entity_poly.type
_entity_poly.pdbx_seq_one_letter_code
_entity_poly.pdbx_strand_id
1 'polypeptide(L)'
;DIPPLFRAASHAGLANLHMAKGDRAGALPFRAQAEQELKPFQSQERFPFLAYSIFIQMEARFGDRDSVERNVKRMFRENEKDKWEFPNSESAAAVGYMLLGDFDRALPLLQDALARPSESSITPAYLRLDPLWDPIRNDPRFQKLTNSKP
;
A
#
# COMPACT_ATOMS: atom_id res chain seq x y z
N ASP A 1 13.93 -12.24 20.98
CA ASP A 1 13.72 -12.52 19.55
C ASP A 1 12.75 -11.54 18.91
N ILE A 2 12.98 -11.16 17.66
CA ILE A 2 12.08 -10.27 16.89
C ILE A 2 10.81 -11.07 16.53
N PRO A 3 9.60 -10.55 16.83
CA PRO A 3 8.36 -11.27 16.54
C PRO A 3 8.20 -11.56 15.04
N PRO A 4 7.59 -12.69 14.64
CA PRO A 4 7.56 -13.13 13.24
C PRO A 4 6.94 -12.11 12.28
N LEU A 5 5.93 -11.34 12.71
CA LEU A 5 5.28 -10.32 11.89
C LEU A 5 6.24 -9.19 11.51
N PHE A 6 7.06 -8.73 12.45
CA PHE A 6 8.05 -7.68 12.20
C PHE A 6 9.15 -8.17 11.26
N ARG A 7 9.50 -9.46 11.36
CA ARG A 7 10.46 -10.09 10.45
C ARG A 7 9.88 -10.15 9.04
N ALA A 8 8.62 -10.56 8.90
CA ALA A 8 7.93 -10.64 7.62
C ALA A 8 7.83 -9.26 6.97
N ALA A 9 7.42 -8.25 7.74
CA ALA A 9 7.37 -6.86 7.26
C ALA A 9 8.76 -6.33 6.87
N SER A 10 9.82 -6.71 7.59
CA SER A 10 11.20 -6.33 7.26
C SER A 10 11.65 -6.94 5.92
N HIS A 11 11.41 -8.24 5.72
CA HIS A 11 11.72 -8.91 4.46
C HIS A 11 10.88 -8.36 3.29
N ALA A 12 9.59 -8.12 3.49
CA ALA A 12 8.74 -7.48 2.48
C ALA A 12 9.21 -6.04 2.15
N GLY A 13 9.67 -5.29 3.15
CA GLY A 13 10.31 -3.98 2.96
C GLY A 13 11.58 -4.06 2.11
N LEU A 14 12.46 -5.03 2.37
CA LEU A 14 13.64 -5.27 1.54
C LEU A 14 13.27 -5.64 0.10
N ALA A 15 12.28 -6.52 -0.08
CA ALA A 15 11.79 -6.88 -1.41
C ALA A 15 11.27 -5.64 -2.17
N ASN A 16 10.50 -4.78 -1.49
CA ASN A 16 10.03 -3.50 -2.05
C ASN A 16 11.18 -2.59 -2.48
N LEU A 17 12.23 -2.46 -1.67
CA LEU A 17 13.41 -1.64 -1.98
C LEU A 17 14.18 -2.16 -3.20
N HIS A 18 14.37 -3.48 -3.30
CA HIS A 18 14.98 -4.09 -4.49
C HIS A 18 14.12 -3.85 -5.74
N MET A 19 12.81 -4.04 -5.64
CA MET A 19 11.88 -3.76 -6.74
C MET A 19 11.88 -2.29 -7.16
N ALA A 20 11.97 -1.36 -6.22
CA ALA A 20 12.06 0.08 -6.51
C ALA A 20 13.35 0.45 -7.27
N LYS A 21 14.43 -0.32 -7.08
CA LYS A 21 15.69 -0.18 -7.84
C LYS A 21 15.65 -0.90 -9.20
N GLY A 22 14.56 -1.57 -9.55
CA GLY A 22 14.48 -2.45 -10.72
C GLY A 22 15.21 -3.79 -10.55
N ASP A 23 15.71 -4.10 -9.36
CA ASP A 23 16.42 -5.34 -9.06
C ASP A 23 15.44 -6.44 -8.64
N ARG A 24 14.74 -7.00 -9.63
CA ARG A 24 13.79 -8.10 -9.37
C ARG A 24 14.49 -9.34 -8.82
N ALA A 25 15.71 -9.64 -9.29
CA ALA A 25 16.44 -10.83 -8.86
C ALA A 25 16.80 -10.76 -7.37
N GLY A 26 17.27 -9.62 -6.89
CA GLY A 26 17.53 -9.37 -5.47
C GLY A 26 16.27 -9.33 -4.61
N ALA A 27 15.10 -8.99 -5.16
CA ALA A 27 13.85 -8.96 -4.42
C ALA A 27 13.26 -10.35 -4.12
N LEU A 28 13.48 -11.34 -4.99
CA LEU A 28 12.88 -12.67 -4.89
C LEU A 28 13.16 -13.42 -3.57
N PRO A 29 14.41 -13.50 -3.04
CA PRO A 29 14.66 -14.20 -1.79
C PRO A 29 13.90 -13.56 -0.62
N PHE A 30 13.88 -12.22 -0.56
CA PHE A 30 13.17 -11.50 0.50
C PHE A 30 11.66 -11.67 0.43
N ARG A 31 11.08 -11.73 -0.78
CA ARG A 31 9.67 -12.09 -0.97
C ARG A 31 9.38 -13.48 -0.40
N ALA A 32 10.19 -14.47 -0.76
CA ALA A 32 9.99 -15.84 -0.28
C ALA A 32 10.11 -15.96 1.25
N GLN A 33 11.04 -15.22 1.85
CA GLN A 33 11.19 -15.15 3.31
C GLN A 33 9.97 -14.51 3.98
N ALA A 34 9.48 -13.39 3.45
CA ALA A 34 8.27 -12.75 3.96
C ALA A 34 7.05 -13.68 3.87
N GLU A 35 6.85 -14.35 2.73
CA GLU A 35 5.77 -15.32 2.55
C GLU A 35 5.89 -16.50 3.52
N GLN A 36 7.11 -17.04 3.73
CA GLN A 36 7.35 -18.12 4.69
C GLN A 36 7.00 -17.71 6.12
N GLU A 37 7.39 -16.51 6.52
CA GLU A 37 7.11 -15.96 7.85
C GLU A 37 5.63 -15.62 8.05
N LEU A 38 4.90 -15.36 6.95
CA LEU A 38 3.46 -15.12 6.98
C LEU A 38 2.60 -16.39 7.08
N LYS A 39 3.12 -17.56 6.68
CA LYS A 39 2.36 -18.84 6.71
C LYS A 39 1.69 -19.17 8.05
N PRO A 40 2.31 -18.95 9.22
CA PRO A 40 1.69 -19.28 10.50
C PRO A 40 0.54 -18.35 10.89
N PHE A 41 0.45 -17.16 10.28
CA PHE A 41 -0.56 -16.17 10.62
C PHE A 41 -1.91 -16.57 10.05
N GLN A 42 -2.90 -16.76 10.92
CA GLN A 42 -4.25 -17.10 10.49
C GLN A 42 -4.92 -15.92 9.77
N SER A 43 -5.89 -16.22 8.92
CA SER A 43 -6.69 -15.20 8.19
C SER A 43 -7.53 -14.29 9.09
N GLN A 44 -7.51 -14.49 10.41
CA GLN A 44 -8.24 -13.69 11.40
C GLN A 44 -7.34 -12.80 12.28
N GLU A 45 -6.01 -12.99 12.28
CA GLU A 45 -5.11 -12.16 13.08
C GLU A 45 -5.01 -10.73 12.54
N ARG A 46 -5.39 -9.73 13.33
CA ARG A 46 -5.30 -8.33 12.92
C ARG A 46 -3.82 -7.93 12.77
N PHE A 47 -3.45 -7.40 11.61
CA PHE A 47 -2.14 -6.78 11.44
C PHE A 47 -2.19 -5.27 11.72
N PRO A 48 -1.11 -4.67 12.22
CA PRO A 48 -0.97 -3.22 12.22
C PRO A 48 -1.06 -2.68 10.79
N PHE A 49 -1.64 -1.49 10.61
CA PHE A 49 -1.76 -0.83 9.32
C PHE A 49 -0.45 -0.82 8.52
N LEU A 50 0.67 -0.49 9.19
CA LEU A 50 1.98 -0.44 8.55
C LEU A 50 2.37 -1.77 7.88
N ALA A 51 2.03 -2.91 8.49
CA ALA A 51 2.32 -4.21 7.91
C ALA A 51 1.47 -4.46 6.66
N TYR A 52 0.17 -4.11 6.68
CA TYR A 52 -0.68 -4.18 5.48
C TYR A 52 -0.12 -3.35 4.33
N SER A 53 0.26 -2.11 4.59
CA SER A 53 0.82 -1.22 3.56
C SER A 53 2.07 -1.81 2.90
N ILE A 54 2.98 -2.41 3.69
CA ILE A 54 4.20 -3.03 3.18
C ILE A 54 3.89 -4.26 2.33
N PHE A 55 2.97 -5.13 2.78
CA PHE A 55 2.61 -6.36 2.06
C PHE A 55 1.87 -6.06 0.75
N ILE A 56 0.88 -5.15 0.79
CA ILE A 56 0.15 -4.70 -0.41
C ILE A 56 1.11 -4.15 -1.45
N GLN A 57 2.09 -3.33 -1.04
CA GLN A 57 3.09 -2.80 -1.97
C GLN A 57 3.97 -3.89 -2.57
N MET A 58 4.42 -4.86 -1.76
CA MET A 58 5.23 -5.97 -2.23
C MET A 58 4.47 -6.78 -3.28
N GLU A 59 3.27 -7.22 -2.94
CA GLU A 59 2.40 -8.00 -3.81
C GLU A 59 2.12 -7.26 -5.12
N ALA A 60 1.77 -5.97 -5.04
CA ALA A 60 1.51 -5.13 -6.20
C ALA A 60 2.74 -5.01 -7.12
N ARG A 61 3.93 -4.73 -6.56
CA ARG A 61 5.18 -4.65 -7.35
C ARG A 61 5.52 -5.95 -8.05
N PHE A 62 5.18 -7.08 -7.45
CA PHE A 62 5.35 -8.39 -8.09
C PHE A 62 4.25 -8.75 -9.09
N GLY A 63 3.18 -7.95 -9.20
CA GLY A 63 2.04 -8.17 -10.08
C GLY A 63 0.96 -9.10 -9.51
N ASP A 64 1.02 -9.41 -8.21
CA ASP A 64 0.08 -10.33 -7.55
C ASP A 64 -1.19 -9.59 -7.14
N ARG A 65 -2.06 -9.35 -8.12
CA ARG A 65 -3.33 -8.65 -7.93
C ARG A 65 -4.21 -9.35 -6.91
N ASP A 66 -4.29 -10.67 -6.94
CA ASP A 66 -5.19 -11.42 -6.06
C ASP A 66 -4.81 -11.25 -4.58
N SER A 67 -3.51 -11.23 -4.28
CA SER A 67 -3.03 -10.96 -2.91
C SER A 67 -3.35 -9.54 -2.47
N VAL A 68 -3.17 -8.55 -3.35
CA VAL A 68 -3.56 -7.15 -3.10
C VAL A 68 -5.05 -7.04 -2.77
N GLU A 69 -5.94 -7.64 -3.58
CA GLU A 69 -7.39 -7.62 -3.32
C GLU A 69 -7.73 -8.22 -1.95
N ARG A 70 -7.12 -9.37 -1.61
CA ARG A 70 -7.37 -10.06 -0.34
C ARG A 70 -6.94 -9.19 0.84
N ASN A 71 -5.76 -8.59 0.77
CA ASN A 71 -5.25 -7.73 1.85
C ASN A 71 -6.02 -6.41 1.96
N VAL A 72 -6.36 -5.76 0.86
CA VAL A 72 -7.19 -4.54 0.87
C VAL A 72 -8.56 -4.83 1.49
N LYS A 73 -9.24 -5.89 1.04
CA LYS A 73 -10.55 -6.28 1.60
C LYS A 73 -10.48 -6.62 3.09
N ARG A 74 -9.40 -7.27 3.52
CA ARG A 74 -9.20 -7.58 4.94
C ARG A 74 -8.95 -6.32 5.76
N MET A 75 -8.01 -5.48 5.34
CA MET A 75 -7.67 -4.21 5.98
C MET A 75 -8.92 -3.31 6.13
N PHE A 76 -9.73 -3.18 5.08
CA PHE A 76 -10.95 -2.37 5.13
C PHE A 76 -11.97 -2.91 6.14
N ARG A 77 -12.19 -4.23 6.18
CA ARG A 77 -13.09 -4.85 7.17
C ARG A 77 -12.59 -4.66 8.60
N GLU A 78 -11.28 -4.76 8.82
CA GLU A 78 -10.68 -4.61 10.15
C GLU A 78 -10.72 -3.16 10.66
N ASN A 79 -10.63 -2.17 9.75
CA ASN A 79 -10.55 -0.75 10.10
C ASN A 79 -11.83 0.05 9.84
N GLU A 80 -12.92 -0.56 9.34
CA GLU A 80 -14.16 0.14 8.95
C GLU A 80 -14.73 1.07 10.03
N LYS A 81 -14.59 0.69 11.31
CA LYS A 81 -15.12 1.46 12.45
C LYS A 81 -14.15 2.54 12.95
N ASP A 82 -12.89 2.49 12.53
CA ASP A 82 -11.84 3.41 12.95
C ASP A 82 -11.74 4.57 11.97
N LYS A 83 -12.50 5.63 12.22
CA LYS A 83 -12.53 6.80 11.33
C LYS A 83 -11.19 7.55 11.26
N TRP A 84 -10.27 7.29 12.18
CA TRP A 84 -8.95 7.93 12.22
C TRP A 84 -7.92 7.16 11.38
N GLU A 85 -7.94 5.83 11.45
CA GLU A 85 -7.03 4.94 10.70
C GLU A 85 -7.55 4.61 9.28
N PHE A 86 -8.86 4.64 9.05
CA PHE A 86 -9.44 4.23 7.77
C PHE A 86 -8.91 5.02 6.55
N PRO A 87 -8.69 6.36 6.60
CA PRO A 87 -8.10 7.08 5.47
C PRO A 87 -6.66 6.63 5.14
N ASN A 88 -5.90 6.15 6.12
CA ASN A 88 -4.59 5.53 5.85
C ASN A 88 -4.76 4.22 5.07
N SER A 89 -5.79 3.44 5.40
CA SER A 89 -6.12 2.20 4.69
C SER A 89 -6.48 2.48 3.22
N GLU A 90 -7.29 3.50 2.96
CA GLU A 90 -7.61 3.94 1.59
C GLU A 90 -6.37 4.40 0.83
N SER A 91 -5.48 5.14 1.49
CA SER A 91 -4.19 5.55 0.90
C SER A 91 -3.31 4.35 0.53
N ALA A 92 -3.18 3.35 1.42
CA ALA A 92 -2.41 2.15 1.14
C ALA A 92 -3.01 1.29 0.01
N ALA A 93 -4.35 1.18 -0.04
CA ALA A 93 -5.04 0.51 -1.14
C ALA A 93 -4.84 1.25 -2.47
N ALA A 94 -4.91 2.58 -2.47
CA ALA A 94 -4.64 3.39 -3.65
C ALA A 94 -3.21 3.19 -4.19
N VAL A 95 -2.22 3.14 -3.30
CA VAL A 95 -0.83 2.82 -3.66
C VAL A 95 -0.73 1.43 -4.30
N GLY A 96 -1.38 0.42 -3.71
CA GLY A 96 -1.41 -0.93 -4.27
C GLY A 96 -2.00 -0.98 -5.69
N TYR A 97 -3.14 -0.33 -5.91
CA TYR A 97 -3.75 -0.25 -7.23
C TYR A 97 -2.94 0.58 -8.22
N MET A 98 -2.32 1.67 -7.79
CA MET A 98 -1.38 2.44 -8.62
C MET A 98 -0.28 1.50 -9.13
N LEU A 99 0.38 0.77 -8.22
CA LEU A 99 1.48 -0.14 -8.56
C LEU A 99 1.07 -1.26 -9.51
N LEU A 100 -0.20 -1.68 -9.48
CA LEU A 100 -0.80 -2.62 -10.43
C LEU A 100 -1.23 -1.99 -11.77
N GLY A 101 -1.07 -0.68 -11.94
CA GLY A 101 -1.52 0.08 -13.11
C GLY A 101 -3.03 0.34 -13.16
N ASP A 102 -3.74 0.14 -12.05
CA ASP A 102 -5.20 0.25 -11.95
C ASP A 102 -5.64 1.62 -11.41
N PHE A 103 -5.49 2.63 -12.26
CA PHE A 103 -5.74 4.02 -11.91
C PHE A 103 -7.21 4.30 -11.60
N ASP A 104 -8.12 3.57 -12.23
CA ASP A 104 -9.56 3.72 -12.02
C ASP A 104 -9.98 3.30 -10.61
N ARG A 105 -9.29 2.33 -10.01
CA ARG A 105 -9.52 1.97 -8.60
C ARG A 105 -8.68 2.80 -7.63
N ALA A 106 -7.50 3.26 -8.03
CA ALA A 106 -6.65 4.09 -7.17
C ALA A 106 -7.23 5.49 -6.92
N LEU A 107 -7.75 6.16 -7.95
CA LEU A 107 -8.14 7.57 -7.87
C LEU A 107 -9.29 7.87 -6.90
N PRO A 108 -10.40 7.12 -6.87
CA PRO A 108 -11.48 7.36 -5.91
C PRO A 108 -10.99 7.20 -4.46
N LEU A 109 -10.14 6.20 -4.20
CA LEU A 109 -9.56 5.98 -2.87
C LEU A 109 -8.65 7.14 -2.43
N LEU A 110 -7.86 7.70 -3.36
CA LEU A 110 -7.08 8.91 -3.07
C LEU A 110 -7.97 10.11 -2.75
N GLN A 111 -9.05 10.29 -3.51
CA GLN A 111 -10.00 11.37 -3.27
C GLN A 111 -10.62 11.26 -1.88
N ASP A 112 -11.08 10.06 -1.52
CA ASP A 112 -11.71 9.76 -0.23
C ASP A 112 -10.74 9.91 0.95
N ALA A 113 -9.48 9.53 0.75
CA ALA A 113 -8.42 9.69 1.75
C ALA A 113 -8.05 11.16 1.96
N LEU A 114 -7.93 11.96 0.88
CA LEU A 114 -7.60 13.40 0.96
C LEU A 114 -8.71 14.23 1.61
N ALA A 115 -9.95 13.74 1.58
CA ALA A 115 -11.10 14.46 2.13
C ALA A 115 -11.18 14.40 3.67
N ARG A 116 -10.39 13.54 4.33
CA ARG A 116 -10.44 13.32 5.77
C ARG A 116 -9.05 13.41 6.41
N PRO A 117 -8.92 13.97 7.62
CA PRO A 117 -7.67 13.90 8.37
C PRO A 117 -7.42 12.47 8.85
N SER A 118 -6.15 12.12 9.02
CA SER A 118 -5.66 10.87 9.57
C SER A 118 -4.29 11.09 10.22
N GLU A 119 -3.79 10.08 10.95
CA GLU A 119 -2.49 10.13 11.60
C GLU A 119 -1.33 10.43 10.62
N SER A 120 -1.37 9.79 9.44
CA SER A 120 -0.32 9.85 8.42
C SER A 120 -0.89 10.34 7.09
N SER A 121 -1.70 11.42 7.14
CA SER A 121 -2.47 11.90 5.98
C SER A 121 -1.62 12.11 4.74
N ILE A 122 -2.07 11.50 3.64
CA ILE A 122 -1.63 11.90 2.32
C ILE A 122 -2.08 13.33 2.05
N THR A 123 -1.27 14.11 1.34
CA THR A 123 -1.58 15.50 1.02
C THR A 123 -1.43 15.76 -0.48
N PRO A 124 -2.09 16.81 -1.03
CA PRO A 124 -1.86 17.20 -2.42
C PRO A 124 -0.39 17.50 -2.71
N ALA A 125 0.36 18.02 -1.73
CA ALA A 125 1.80 18.26 -1.86
C ALA A 125 2.60 16.96 -1.94
N TYR A 126 2.28 15.97 -1.10
CA TYR A 126 2.89 14.65 -1.14
C TYR A 126 2.71 13.99 -2.51
N LEU A 127 1.48 13.99 -3.04
CA LEU A 127 1.15 13.43 -4.35
C LEU A 127 1.93 14.08 -5.51
N ARG A 128 2.24 15.38 -5.42
CA ARG A 128 3.03 16.10 -6.43
C ARG A 128 4.52 15.76 -6.39
N LEU A 129 5.04 15.39 -5.23
CA LEU A 129 6.46 15.20 -4.99
C LEU A 129 6.92 13.74 -5.12
N ASP A 130 6.06 12.79 -4.75
CA ASP A 130 6.41 11.37 -4.74
C ASP A 130 6.42 10.77 -6.18
N PRO A 131 7.57 10.23 -6.65
CA PRO A 131 7.69 9.59 -7.97
C PRO A 131 6.78 8.38 -8.19
N LEU A 132 6.26 7.78 -7.11
CA LEU A 132 5.25 6.72 -7.21
C LEU A 132 4.07 7.11 -8.12
N TRP A 133 3.72 8.39 -8.15
CA TRP A 133 2.58 8.91 -8.91
C TRP A 133 2.96 9.40 -10.31
N ASP A 134 4.22 9.27 -10.73
CA ASP A 134 4.65 9.66 -12.08
C ASP A 134 3.80 9.03 -13.21
N PRO A 135 3.42 7.74 -13.14
CA PRO A 135 2.61 7.13 -14.21
C PRO A 135 1.23 7.75 -14.41
N ILE A 136 0.64 8.37 -13.38
CA ILE A 136 -0.70 8.97 -13.41
C ILE A 136 -0.67 10.50 -13.41
N ARG A 137 0.52 11.12 -13.39
CA ARG A 137 0.70 12.56 -13.18
C ARG A 137 0.00 13.44 -14.22
N ASN A 138 -0.20 12.91 -15.43
CA ASN A 138 -0.87 13.60 -16.54
C ASN A 138 -2.38 13.31 -16.61
N ASP A 139 -2.93 12.46 -15.74
CA ASP A 139 -4.38 12.22 -15.69
C ASP A 139 -5.09 13.46 -15.12
N PRO A 140 -6.09 14.04 -15.85
CA PRO A 140 -6.82 15.22 -15.37
C PRO A 140 -7.50 15.02 -14.01
N ARG A 141 -7.94 13.79 -13.70
CA ARG A 141 -8.56 13.42 -12.41
C ARG A 141 -7.53 13.53 -11.30
N PHE A 142 -6.30 13.05 -11.53
CA PHE A 142 -5.19 13.16 -10.58
C PHE A 142 -4.78 14.62 -10.37
N GLN A 143 -4.62 15.38 -11.45
CA GLN A 143 -4.24 16.80 -11.37
C GLN A 143 -5.25 17.62 -10.56
N LYS A 144 -6.55 17.32 -10.69
CA LYS A 144 -7.60 17.93 -9.87
C LYS A 144 -7.38 17.68 -8.38
N LEU A 145 -7.03 16.45 -7.99
CA LEU A 145 -6.73 16.11 -6.59
C LEU A 145 -5.50 16.86 -6.07
N THR A 146 -4.45 17.00 -6.89
CA THR A 146 -3.18 17.63 -6.48
C THR A 146 -3.20 19.16 -6.41
N ASN A 147 -4.14 19.80 -7.12
CA ASN A 147 -4.29 21.25 -7.21
C ASN A 147 -5.35 21.81 -6.25
N SER A 148 -6.05 20.95 -5.52
CA SER A 148 -6.95 21.37 -4.44
C SER A 148 -6.16 22.18 -3.41
N LYS A 149 -6.63 23.41 -3.16
CA LYS A 149 -6.14 24.20 -2.03
C LYS A 149 -6.66 23.57 -0.72
N PRO A 150 -5.88 23.64 0.38
CA PRO A 150 -6.37 23.22 1.69
C PRO A 150 -7.62 24.00 2.11
#